data_AF-A0A3N6HML4-F1
#
_entry.id   AF-A0A3N6HML4-F1
#
_cell.length_a   1.000
_cell.length_b   1.000
_cell.length_c   1.000
_cell.angle_alpha   90.00
_cell.angle_beta   90.00
_cell.angle_gamma   90.00
#
_symmetry.space_group_name_H-M   'P 1'
#
loop_
_entity.id
_entity.type
_entity.pdbx_description
1 polymer ?
#
loop_
_entity_poly.entity_id
_entity_poly.type
_entity_poly.pdbx_seq_one_letter_code
_entity_poly.pdbx_strand_id
1 'polypeptide(L)'
;MRALLSAYGSRGDVEPLVALAVRLRALGAEVRVCAPPDEESAQRPAGVGVPLVVVPQPADQPYGAGRVAGPGIGTAHDGPVPATASLPAALGAAPTPGVRARATAVAGAIRTDGAAVAAKPLFDAVG
;
A
#
# COMPACT_ATOMS: atom_id res chain seq x y z
N MET A 1 13.62 -5.85 16.87
CA MET A 1 13.69 -4.41 16.50
C MET A 1 12.39 -4.01 15.82
N ARG A 2 11.88 -2.79 16.04
CA ARG A 2 10.68 -2.27 15.37
C ARG A 2 11.07 -1.07 14.50
N ALA A 3 10.65 -1.04 13.25
CA ALA A 3 10.95 0.03 12.31
C ALA A 3 9.69 0.47 11.54
N LEU A 4 9.58 1.78 11.32
CA LEU A 4 8.64 2.39 10.39
C LEU A 4 9.46 3.02 9.26
N LEU A 5 9.22 2.60 8.03
CA LEU A 5 9.79 3.24 6.85
C LEU A 5 8.72 4.14 6.25
N SER A 6 9.04 5.39 5.94
CA SER A 6 8.07 6.35 5.42
C SER A 6 8.53 6.85 4.05
N ALA A 7 7.69 6.63 3.05
CA ALA A 7 7.76 7.20 1.71
C ALA A 7 6.65 8.24 1.53
N TYR A 8 6.90 9.20 0.65
CA TYR A 8 5.95 10.21 0.21
C TYR A 8 5.93 10.35 -1.32
N GLY A 9 7.00 9.95 -1.99
CA GLY A 9 7.18 10.10 -3.42
C GLY A 9 6.59 8.96 -4.24
N SER A 10 6.98 8.93 -5.51
CA SER A 10 6.53 7.92 -6.48
C SER A 10 7.23 6.58 -6.28
N ARG A 11 7.10 5.70 -7.29
CA ARG A 11 7.82 4.43 -7.43
C ARG A 11 9.26 4.45 -6.91
N GLY A 12 10.04 5.44 -7.31
CA GLY A 12 11.47 5.53 -6.98
C GLY A 12 11.75 5.72 -5.49
N ASP A 13 10.77 6.22 -4.73
CA ASP A 13 10.81 6.35 -3.28
C ASP A 13 10.27 5.07 -2.60
N VAL A 14 9.17 4.52 -3.12
CA VAL A 14 8.45 3.40 -2.50
C VAL A 14 9.16 2.06 -2.68
N GLU A 15 9.60 1.72 -3.91
CA GLU A 15 10.21 0.41 -4.21
C GLU A 15 11.43 0.10 -3.34
N PRO A 16 12.43 1.00 -3.20
CA PRO A 16 13.61 0.71 -2.39
C PRO A 16 13.27 0.51 -0.91
N LEU A 17 12.30 1.26 -0.36
CA LEU A 17 11.86 1.09 1.03
C LEU A 17 11.12 -0.23 1.24
N VAL A 18 10.29 -0.66 0.28
CA VAL A 18 9.64 -1.98 0.35
C VAL A 18 10.68 -3.09 0.28
N ALA A 19 11.68 -2.98 -0.59
CA ALA A 19 12.79 -3.94 -0.67
C ALA A 19 13.58 -4.00 0.65
N LEU A 20 13.91 -2.84 1.23
CA LEU A 20 14.55 -2.75 2.54
C LEU A 20 13.69 -3.39 3.64
N ALA A 21 12.37 -3.14 3.63
CA ALA A 21 11.44 -3.74 4.59
C ALA A 21 11.46 -5.27 4.54
N VAL A 22 11.50 -5.85 3.34
CA VAL A 22 11.62 -7.31 3.16
C VAL A 22 12.92 -7.83 3.78
N ARG A 23 14.05 -7.17 3.52
CA ARG A 23 15.35 -7.58 4.08
C ARG A 23 15.39 -7.46 5.60
N LEU A 24 14.89 -6.37 6.16
CA LEU A 24 14.82 -6.17 7.61
C LEU A 24 13.91 -7.20 8.28
N ARG A 25 12.77 -7.55 7.67
CA ARG A 25 11.89 -8.62 8.17
C ARG A 25 12.57 -9.99 8.15
N ALA A 26 13.36 -10.30 7.11
CA ALA A 26 14.15 -11.52 7.06
C ALA A 26 15.20 -11.62 8.19
N LEU A 27 15.64 -10.47 8.72
CA LEU A 27 16.52 -10.37 9.87
C LEU A 27 15.77 -10.32 11.22
N GLY A 28 14.46 -10.57 11.23
CA GLY A 28 13.64 -10.61 12.45
C GLY A 28 13.15 -9.25 12.94
N ALA A 29 13.22 -8.18 12.12
CA ALA A 29 12.63 -6.89 12.46
C ALA A 29 11.11 -6.86 12.17
N GLU A 30 10.36 -6.20 13.05
CA GLU A 30 8.99 -5.81 12.77
C GLU A 30 8.99 -4.51 11.95
N VAL A 31 8.64 -4.61 10.67
CA VAL A 31 8.63 -3.45 9.77
C VAL A 31 7.22 -3.12 9.32
N ARG A 32 6.92 -1.83 9.28
CA ARG A 32 5.72 -1.24 8.67
C ARG A 32 6.17 -0.19 7.66
N VAL A 33 5.39 0.00 6.61
CA VAL A 33 5.64 1.03 5.59
C VAL A 33 4.52 2.05 5.62
N CYS A 34 4.88 3.33 5.69
CA CYS A 34 3.99 4.43 5.34
C CYS A 34 4.29 4.84 3.91
N ALA A 35 3.27 4.93 3.06
CA ALA A 35 3.43 5.30 1.65
C ALA A 35 2.18 6.04 1.14
N PRO A 36 2.28 6.75 0.01
CA PRO A 36 1.12 7.32 -0.67
C PRO A 36 0.08 6.24 -1.00
N PRO A 37 -1.22 6.59 -1.03
CA PRO A 37 -2.28 5.61 -1.19
C PRO A 37 -2.71 5.37 -2.65
N ASP A 38 -1.95 5.87 -3.63
CA ASP A 38 -2.18 5.52 -5.02
C ASP A 38 -2.00 4.00 -5.22
N GLU A 39 -2.67 3.46 -6.24
CA GLU A 39 -2.72 2.02 -6.45
C GLU A 39 -1.33 1.41 -6.64
N GLU A 40 -0.43 2.11 -7.33
CA GLU A 40 0.92 1.61 -7.60
C GLU A 40 1.72 1.49 -6.30
N SER A 41 1.71 2.54 -5.47
CA SER A 41 2.39 2.57 -4.18
C SER A 41 1.82 1.55 -3.21
N ALA A 42 0.49 1.38 -3.17
CA ALA A 42 -0.18 0.47 -2.24
C ALA A 42 0.02 -1.02 -2.58
N GLN A 43 0.10 -1.37 -3.88
CA GLN A 43 0.27 -2.75 -4.34
C GLN A 43 1.63 -3.34 -3.96
N ARG A 44 2.68 -2.53 -3.93
CA ARG A 44 4.06 -2.98 -3.67
C ARG A 44 4.22 -3.67 -2.31
N PRO A 45 3.90 -3.03 -1.17
CA PRO A 45 3.97 -3.69 0.13
C PRO A 45 2.99 -4.86 0.23
N ALA A 46 1.81 -4.76 -0.39
CA ALA A 46 0.81 -5.85 -0.41
C ALA A 46 1.34 -7.13 -1.10
N GLY A 47 2.00 -6.98 -2.25
CA GLY A 47 2.59 -8.09 -3.02
C GLY A 47 3.67 -8.86 -2.26
N VAL A 48 4.31 -8.26 -1.26
CA VAL A 48 5.33 -8.89 -0.41
C VAL A 48 4.88 -9.07 1.05
N GLY A 49 3.60 -8.84 1.34
CA GLY A 49 3.01 -8.99 2.67
C GLY A 49 3.60 -8.06 3.74
N VAL A 50 4.14 -6.91 3.33
CA VAL A 50 4.62 -5.85 4.25
C VAL A 50 3.42 -5.00 4.68
N PRO A 51 3.21 -4.77 5.98
CA PRO A 51 2.10 -3.94 6.47
C PRO A 51 2.16 -2.49 5.96
N LEU A 52 1.07 -2.01 5.37
CA LEU A 52 0.90 -0.65 4.88
C LEU A 52 0.07 0.20 5.85
N VAL A 53 0.58 1.39 6.17
CA VAL A 53 -0.13 2.48 6.84
C VAL A 53 -0.17 3.68 5.89
N VAL A 54 -1.29 4.37 5.78
CA VAL A 54 -1.43 5.57 4.96
C VAL A 54 -1.64 6.76 5.89
N VAL A 55 -0.93 7.85 5.65
CA VAL A 55 -1.23 9.17 6.24
C VAL A 55 -1.62 10.11 5.10
N PRO A 56 -2.93 10.22 4.78
CA PRO A 56 -3.38 10.85 3.54
C PRO A 56 -3.13 12.35 3.54
N GLN A 57 -2.59 12.87 2.45
CA GLN A 57 -2.41 14.31 2.21
C GLN A 57 -3.61 14.91 1.45
N PRO A 58 -3.60 16.22 1.11
CA PRO A 58 -4.65 16.81 0.27
C PRO A 58 -4.78 16.17 -1.13
N ALA A 59 -5.75 16.66 -1.89
CA ALA A 59 -6.13 16.18 -3.22
C ALA A 59 -6.81 14.80 -3.21
N ASP A 60 -6.29 13.84 -3.97
CA ASP A 60 -6.89 12.52 -4.21
C ASP A 60 -6.49 11.47 -3.16
N GLN A 61 -5.50 11.76 -2.32
CA GLN A 61 -5.03 10.81 -1.31
C GLN A 61 -6.10 10.39 -0.27
N PRO A 62 -7.07 11.21 0.15
CA PRO A 62 -8.14 10.75 1.04
C PRO A 62 -9.02 9.68 0.39
N TYR A 63 -9.27 9.80 -0.93
CA TYR A 63 -9.96 8.76 -1.69
C TYR A 63 -9.11 7.48 -1.76
N GLY A 64 -7.82 7.60 -2.11
CA GLY A 64 -6.90 6.46 -2.11
C GLY A 64 -6.81 5.77 -0.74
N ALA A 65 -6.74 6.55 0.34
CA ALA A 65 -6.73 6.04 1.71
C ALA A 65 -7.98 5.20 2.01
N GLY A 66 -9.15 5.65 1.55
CA GLY A 66 -10.39 4.88 1.59
C GLY A 66 -10.31 3.57 0.80
N ARG A 67 -9.64 3.57 -0.36
CA ARG A 67 -9.42 2.36 -1.19
C ARG A 67 -8.44 1.37 -0.56
N VAL A 68 -7.53 1.83 0.30
CA VAL A 68 -6.66 0.97 1.11
C VAL A 68 -7.36 0.43 2.35
N ALA A 69 -8.03 1.31 3.10
CA ALA A 69 -8.65 0.96 4.38
C ALA A 69 -9.97 0.20 4.24
N GLY A 70 -10.82 0.58 3.28
CA GLY A 70 -12.16 0.00 3.10
C GLY A 70 -12.14 -1.51 2.84
N PRO A 71 -11.33 -2.00 1.88
CA PRO A 71 -11.12 -3.44 1.67
C PRO A 71 -10.26 -4.11 2.75
N GLY A 72 -9.63 -3.34 3.64
CA GLY A 72 -8.77 -3.84 4.72
C GLY A 72 -7.43 -4.39 4.24
N ILE A 73 -6.86 -3.85 3.16
CA ILE A 73 -5.52 -4.22 2.65
C ILE A 73 -4.39 -3.42 3.31
N GLY A 74 -4.75 -2.38 4.06
CA GLY A 74 -3.88 -1.58 4.91
C GLY A 74 -4.73 -0.76 5.88
N THR A 75 -4.09 0.17 6.61
CA THR A 75 -4.81 1.10 7.51
C THR A 75 -4.57 2.53 7.08
N ALA A 76 -5.55 3.40 7.24
CA ALA A 76 -5.38 4.84 7.05
C ALA A 76 -5.46 5.57 8.40
N HIS A 77 -4.57 6.55 8.58
CA HIS A 77 -4.64 7.55 9.63
C HIS A 77 -5.75 8.57 9.31
N ASP A 78 -6.36 9.13 10.36
CA ASP A 78 -7.38 10.16 10.22
C ASP A 78 -6.75 11.52 9.87
N GLY A 79 -6.86 11.91 8.60
CA GLY A 79 -6.33 13.16 8.09
C GLY A 79 -4.80 13.22 7.93
N PRO A 80 -4.29 14.39 7.50
CA PRO A 80 -2.90 14.56 7.05
C PRO A 80 -1.88 14.77 8.16
N VAL A 81 -2.33 15.15 9.37
CA VAL A 81 -1.46 15.45 10.51
C VAL A 81 -1.32 14.19 11.36
N PRO A 82 -0.14 13.56 11.47
CA PRO A 82 0.02 12.35 12.25
C PRO A 82 -0.20 12.64 13.75
N ALA A 83 -1.37 12.30 14.25
CA ALA A 83 -1.76 12.58 15.62
C ALA A 83 -1.39 11.41 16.55
N THR A 84 -0.91 11.72 17.74
CA THR A 84 -0.54 10.72 18.76
C THR A 84 -1.72 9.87 19.22
N ALA A 85 -2.95 10.37 19.08
CA ALA A 85 -4.16 9.66 19.44
C ALA A 85 -4.53 8.54 18.43
N SER A 86 -4.28 8.75 17.14
CA SER A 86 -4.78 7.89 16.06
C SER A 86 -3.68 7.13 15.32
N LEU A 87 -2.48 7.69 15.21
CA LEU A 87 -1.37 7.04 14.50
C LEU A 87 -0.92 5.72 15.15
N PRO A 88 -0.77 5.61 16.48
CA PRO A 88 -0.41 4.35 17.11
C PRO A 88 -1.45 3.24 16.86
N ALA A 89 -2.74 3.59 16.81
CA ALA A 89 -3.81 2.64 16.52
C ALA A 89 -3.69 2.10 15.08
N ALA A 90 -3.48 2.98 14.09
CA ALA A 90 -3.24 2.57 12.70
C ALA A 90 -1.99 1.66 12.57
N LEU A 91 -0.87 2.05 13.20
CA LEU A 91 0.35 1.25 13.24
C LEU A 91 0.17 -0.12 13.93
N GLY A 92 -0.70 -0.19 14.95
CA GLY A 92 -1.04 -1.41 15.66
C GLY A 92 -1.94 -2.37 14.87
N ALA A 93 -2.88 -1.83 14.09
CA ALA A 93 -3.84 -2.62 13.31
C ALA A 93 -3.28 -3.12 11.95
N ALA A 94 -2.38 -2.38 11.32
CA ALA A 94 -1.79 -2.75 10.02
C ALA A 94 -1.13 -4.14 9.96
N PRO A 95 -0.36 -4.60 10.98
CA PRO A 95 0.28 -5.91 10.93
C PRO A 95 -0.64 -7.06 11.36
N THR A 96 -1.97 -6.90 11.37
CA THR A 96 -2.86 -8.03 11.70
C THR A 96 -2.85 -9.08 10.57
N PRO A 97 -2.96 -10.39 10.88
CA PRO A 97 -3.00 -11.44 9.86
C PRO A 97 -4.10 -11.25 8.81
N GLY A 98 -5.27 -10.76 9.23
CA GLY A 98 -6.39 -10.49 8.32
C GLY A 98 -6.11 -9.38 7.30
N VAL A 99 -5.35 -8.34 7.68
CA VAL A 99 -4.92 -7.29 6.74
C VAL A 99 -3.93 -7.86 5.72
N ARG A 100 -2.94 -8.64 6.19
CA ARG A 100 -1.97 -9.29 5.28
C ARG A 100 -2.64 -10.24 4.30
N ALA A 101 -3.54 -11.10 4.76
CA ALA A 101 -4.23 -12.05 3.90
C ALA A 101 -5.03 -11.35 2.80
N ARG A 102 -5.75 -10.27 3.15
CA ARG A 102 -6.50 -9.47 2.17
C ARG A 102 -5.58 -8.74 1.20
N ALA A 103 -4.49 -8.16 1.68
CA ALA A 103 -3.50 -7.49 0.83
C ALA A 103 -2.89 -8.47 -0.19
N THR A 104 -2.49 -9.67 0.24
CA THR A 104 -1.97 -10.72 -0.66
C THR A 104 -3.03 -11.23 -1.64
N ALA A 105 -4.27 -11.42 -1.19
CA ALA A 105 -5.36 -11.85 -2.07
C ALA A 105 -5.66 -10.82 -3.17
N VAL A 106 -5.72 -9.52 -2.82
CA VAL A 106 -5.89 -8.43 -3.78
C VAL A 106 -4.70 -8.36 -4.73
N ALA A 107 -3.48 -8.44 -4.21
CA ALA A 107 -2.27 -8.46 -5.04
C ALA A 107 -2.29 -9.60 -6.06
N GLY A 108 -2.71 -10.81 -5.65
CA GLY A 108 -2.81 -11.97 -6.53
C GLY A 108 -3.94 -11.90 -7.56
N ALA A 109 -4.94 -11.04 -7.37
CA ALA A 109 -6.05 -10.84 -8.30
C ALA A 109 -5.76 -9.79 -9.40
N ILE A 110 -4.67 -9.02 -9.27
CA ILE A 110 -4.31 -7.98 -10.23
C ILE A 110 -3.72 -8.61 -11.49
N ARG A 111 -4.37 -8.34 -12.63
CA ARG A 111 -3.89 -8.78 -13.94
C ARG A 111 -2.78 -7.88 -14.47
N THR A 112 -1.76 -8.48 -15.07
CA THR A 112 -0.65 -7.76 -15.72
C THR A 112 -0.89 -7.47 -17.20
N ASP A 113 -1.91 -8.08 -17.81
CA ASP A 113 -2.30 -7.91 -19.21
C ASP A 113 -3.49 -6.95 -19.40
N GLY A 114 -3.98 -6.34 -18.33
CA GLY A 114 -5.21 -5.54 -18.33
C GLY A 114 -5.19 -4.40 -19.35
N ALA A 115 -4.05 -3.72 -19.52
CA ALA A 115 -3.89 -2.67 -20.51
C ALA A 115 -4.02 -3.20 -21.96
N ALA A 116 -3.44 -4.37 -22.26
CA ALA A 116 -3.55 -4.99 -23.58
C ALA A 116 -4.99 -5.44 -23.86
N VAL A 117 -5.66 -6.03 -22.87
CA VAL A 117 -7.07 -6.42 -22.96
C VAL A 117 -7.98 -5.21 -23.19
N ALA A 118 -7.72 -4.10 -22.50
CA ALA A 118 -8.49 -2.86 -22.65
C ALA A 118 -8.24 -2.15 -24.00
N ALA A 119 -7.03 -2.28 -24.55
CA ALA A 119 -6.68 -1.67 -25.83
C ALA A 119 -7.29 -2.41 -27.04
N LYS A 120 -7.51 -3.72 -26.94
CA LYS A 120 -7.98 -4.55 -28.06
C LYS A 120 -9.27 -4.03 -28.72
N PRO A 121 -10.36 -3.71 -27.99
CA PRO A 121 -11.58 -3.18 -28.61
C PRO A 121 -11.38 -1.84 -29.31
N LEU A 122 -10.40 -1.03 -28.88
CA LEU A 122 -10.07 0.23 -29.54
C LEU A 122 -9.45 -0.04 -30.91
N PHE A 123 -8.50 -0.97 -31.00
CA PHE A 123 -7.90 -1.36 -32.27
C PHE A 123 -8.93 -1.99 -33.22
N ASP A 124 -9.81 -2.85 -32.69
CA ASP A 124 -10.87 -3.50 -33.47
C ASP A 124 -11.89 -2.48 -34.04
N ALA A 125 -12.01 -1.27 -33.47
CA ALA A 125 -12.94 -0.24 -33.92
C ALA A 125 -12.38 0.72 -34.99
N VAL A 126 -11.05 0.73 -35.21
CA VAL A 126 -10.38 1.58 -36.21
C VAL A 126 -9.81 0.79 -37.41
N GLY A 127 -9.91 -0.54 -37.39
CA GLY A 127 -9.61 -1.44 -38.51
C GLY A 127 -10.86 -1.84 -39.29
#